data_AF-A0A4R0YKE3-F1
#
_entry.id   AF-A0A4R0YKE3-F1
#
_cell.length_a   1.000
_cell.length_b   1.000
_cell.length_c   1.000
_cell.angle_alpha   90.00
_cell.angle_beta   90.00
_cell.angle_gamma   90.00
#
_symmetry.space_group_name_H-M   'P 1'
#
loop_
_entity.id
_entity.type
_entity.pdbx_description
1 polymer ?
#
loop_
_entity_poly.entity_id
_entity_poly.type
_entity_poly.pdbx_seq_one_letter_code
_entity_poly.pdbx_strand_id
1 'polypeptide(L)'
;MRFNLLTLGLALALPLTTLAADNDIDKVNGSVHVDAGQRAGNVSTVNGAVHIGDNAVVQKASTVNGSVEMGDRAQATAVDTVNGSVTLGSSGRISGAVDTTNGAIRLARGADVAGKVGNVNGSISLDGAHVAGGIQTVSGDINVGANSRVEGGILVDKPGGWFNWSNSHPPHVVIGPHAVVQGTLEFRREVVLQVSDTAQIGAVKGATPVKFSGDAPTQ
;
A
#
# COMPACT_ATOMS: atom_id res chain seq x y z
N MET A 1 -20.75 -74.79 -3.71
CA MET A 1 -20.44 -73.90 -4.85
C MET A 1 -19.23 -73.06 -4.47
N ARG A 2 -18.27 -72.94 -5.40
CA ARG A 2 -16.96 -72.26 -5.26
C ARG A 2 -17.10 -70.73 -5.27
N PHE A 3 -15.95 -70.05 -5.09
CA PHE A 3 -15.59 -68.63 -5.34
C PHE A 3 -15.29 -67.84 -4.06
N ASN A 4 -14.22 -67.07 -3.90
CA ASN A 4 -12.87 -66.97 -4.47
C ASN A 4 -12.13 -65.94 -3.58
N LEU A 5 -10.82 -66.10 -3.36
CA LEU A 5 -9.97 -65.11 -2.71
C LEU A 5 -10.00 -63.76 -3.46
N LEU A 6 -9.92 -62.65 -2.72
CA LEU A 6 -9.33 -61.39 -3.20
C LEU A 6 -8.71 -60.62 -2.02
N THR A 7 -7.39 -60.70 -1.94
CA THR A 7 -6.49 -59.80 -1.22
C THR A 7 -6.60 -58.38 -1.77
N LEU A 8 -6.73 -57.38 -0.90
CA LEU A 8 -6.58 -55.97 -1.27
C LEU A 8 -5.46 -55.35 -0.44
N GLY A 9 -4.31 -55.13 -1.08
CA GLY A 9 -3.18 -54.41 -0.52
C GLY A 9 -3.48 -52.91 -0.44
N LEU A 10 -3.38 -52.36 0.76
CA LEU A 10 -3.51 -50.92 0.99
C LEU A 10 -2.16 -50.26 0.72
N ALA A 11 -1.98 -49.70 -0.47
CA ALA A 11 -0.86 -48.82 -0.77
C ALA A 11 -1.07 -47.48 -0.06
N LEU A 12 -0.22 -47.19 0.94
CA LEU A 12 -0.14 -45.87 1.57
C LEU A 12 0.44 -44.88 0.55
N ALA A 13 -0.43 -44.17 -0.18
CA ALA A 13 -0.05 -42.96 -0.88
C ALA A 13 0.01 -41.83 0.16
N LEU A 14 1.22 -41.52 0.63
CA LEU A 14 1.47 -40.29 1.39
C LEU A 14 1.18 -39.10 0.47
N PRO A 15 0.29 -38.16 0.84
CA PRO A 15 0.25 -36.88 0.16
C PRO A 15 1.56 -36.17 0.44
N LEU A 16 2.36 -35.92 -0.60
CA LEU A 16 3.41 -34.90 -0.55
C LEU A 16 2.72 -33.56 -0.32
N THR A 17 2.53 -33.19 0.94
CA THR A 17 2.31 -31.81 1.32
C THR A 17 3.57 -31.05 0.95
N THR A 18 3.49 -30.25 -0.11
CA THR A 18 4.48 -29.23 -0.41
C THR A 18 4.56 -28.30 0.80
N LEU A 19 5.55 -28.52 1.67
CA LEU A 19 5.96 -27.51 2.64
C LEU A 19 6.44 -26.32 1.80
N ALA A 20 5.63 -25.26 1.74
CA ALA A 20 6.15 -23.95 1.42
C ALA A 20 7.25 -23.70 2.47
N ALA A 21 8.51 -23.65 2.02
CA ALA A 21 9.58 -23.24 2.90
C ALA A 21 9.28 -21.79 3.30
N ASP A 22 8.99 -21.58 4.58
CA ASP A 22 8.77 -20.27 5.20
C ASP A 22 10.13 -19.57 5.26
N ASN A 23 10.54 -18.99 4.13
CA ASN A 23 11.81 -18.26 3.98
C ASN A 23 11.67 -16.87 4.63
N ASP A 24 11.31 -16.85 5.91
CA ASP A 24 11.13 -15.64 6.70
C ASP A 24 12.50 -15.06 7.09
N ILE A 25 12.61 -13.74 7.05
CA ILE A 25 13.83 -13.01 7.40
C ILE A 25 13.49 -11.92 8.42
N ASP A 26 13.89 -12.14 9.67
CA ASP A 26 13.66 -11.20 10.75
C ASP A 26 14.97 -10.65 11.29
N LYS A 27 15.02 -9.33 11.50
CA LYS A 27 16.13 -8.65 12.16
C LYS A 27 15.64 -7.67 13.23
N VAL A 28 16.45 -7.45 14.25
CA VAL A 28 16.20 -6.35 15.21
C VAL A 28 17.00 -5.11 14.83
N ASN A 29 18.21 -5.30 14.30
CA ASN A 29 19.08 -4.24 13.86
C ASN A 29 19.70 -4.60 12.51
N GLY A 30 19.75 -3.64 11.61
CA GLY A 30 20.27 -3.78 10.26
C GLY A 30 19.19 -4.05 9.22
N SER A 31 19.56 -3.77 7.98
CA SER A 31 18.66 -3.91 6.83
C SER A 31 18.47 -5.36 6.41
N VAL A 32 17.28 -5.64 5.88
CA VAL A 32 16.92 -6.91 5.24
C VAL A 32 16.87 -6.68 3.75
N HIS A 33 17.62 -7.47 2.98
CA HIS A 33 17.63 -7.40 1.53
C HIS A 33 17.08 -8.70 0.96
N VAL A 34 16.14 -8.59 0.04
CA VAL A 34 15.71 -9.68 -0.84
C VAL A 34 16.17 -9.31 -2.24
N ASP A 35 17.09 -10.08 -2.80
CA ASP A 35 17.66 -9.76 -4.10
C ASP A 35 16.63 -9.86 -5.23
N ALA A 36 16.92 -9.21 -6.36
CA ALA A 36 16.06 -9.20 -7.52
C ALA A 36 15.67 -10.63 -7.97
N GLY A 37 14.39 -10.83 -8.27
CA GLY A 37 13.81 -12.10 -8.71
C GLY A 37 13.74 -13.19 -7.63
N GLN A 38 14.22 -12.93 -6.41
CA GLN A 38 14.15 -13.90 -5.32
C GLN A 38 12.75 -13.97 -4.71
N ARG A 39 12.52 -15.04 -3.94
CA ARG A 39 11.30 -15.24 -3.18
C ARG A 39 11.63 -15.35 -1.70
N ALA A 40 10.91 -14.60 -0.87
CA ALA A 40 10.95 -14.71 0.57
C ALA A 40 9.53 -14.81 1.14
N GLY A 41 9.41 -15.30 2.36
CA GLY A 41 8.16 -15.25 3.11
C GLY A 41 7.94 -13.84 3.67
N ASN A 42 7.85 -13.73 4.98
CA ASN A 42 7.79 -12.46 5.70
C ASN A 42 9.19 -11.91 5.89
N VAL A 43 9.37 -10.62 5.59
CA VAL A 43 10.63 -9.91 5.80
C VAL A 43 10.40 -8.74 6.73
N SER A 44 11.10 -8.72 7.87
CA SER A 44 10.89 -7.73 8.90
C SER A 44 12.17 -7.22 9.54
N THR A 45 12.18 -5.94 9.94
CA THR A 45 13.24 -5.41 10.80
C THR A 45 12.72 -4.36 11.79
N VAL A 46 13.33 -4.21 12.96
CA VAL A 46 12.93 -3.15 13.92
C VAL A 46 13.66 -1.86 13.62
N ASN A 47 14.98 -1.89 13.46
CA ASN A 47 15.80 -0.71 13.15
C ASN A 47 16.64 -0.98 11.91
N GLY A 48 16.07 -0.65 10.76
CA GLY A 48 16.67 -0.95 9.47
C GLY A 48 15.67 -0.80 8.34
N ALA A 49 16.18 -0.76 7.12
CA ALA A 49 15.35 -0.74 5.94
C ALA A 49 15.11 -2.17 5.42
N VAL A 50 13.95 -2.38 4.80
CA VAL A 50 13.65 -3.59 4.04
C VAL A 50 13.75 -3.23 2.57
N HIS A 51 14.73 -3.79 1.87
CA HIS A 51 14.91 -3.60 0.44
C HIS A 51 14.51 -4.88 -0.29
N ILE A 52 13.52 -4.78 -1.17
CA ILE A 52 13.02 -5.86 -2.00
C ILE A 52 13.37 -5.51 -3.43
N GLY A 53 14.26 -6.28 -4.03
CA GLY A 53 14.76 -6.03 -5.37
C GLY A 53 13.69 -6.21 -6.46
N ASP A 54 14.04 -5.79 -7.67
CA ASP A 54 13.15 -5.87 -8.82
C ASP A 54 12.66 -7.30 -9.07
N ASN A 55 11.39 -7.47 -9.42
CA ASN A 55 10.75 -8.78 -9.67
C ASN A 55 10.79 -9.75 -8.49
N ALA A 56 11.27 -9.34 -7.31
CA ALA A 56 11.23 -10.19 -6.13
C ALA A 56 9.79 -10.36 -5.64
N VAL A 57 9.52 -11.49 -4.98
CA VAL A 57 8.20 -11.79 -4.42
C VAL A 57 8.37 -12.06 -2.93
N VAL A 58 7.73 -11.25 -2.11
CA VAL A 58 7.65 -11.46 -0.66
C VAL A 58 6.21 -11.68 -0.24
N GLN A 59 5.99 -12.36 0.88
CA GLN A 59 4.65 -12.43 1.45
C GLN A 59 4.31 -11.10 2.14
N LYS A 60 5.10 -10.69 3.12
CA LYS A 60 4.89 -9.45 3.87
C LYS A 60 6.21 -8.73 4.05
N ALA A 61 6.19 -7.40 3.96
CA ALA A 61 7.35 -6.57 4.28
C ALA A 61 7.00 -5.61 5.41
N SER A 62 7.81 -5.55 6.47
CA SER A 62 7.53 -4.60 7.54
C SER A 62 8.75 -4.06 8.26
N THR A 63 8.64 -2.85 8.80
CA THR A 63 9.66 -2.28 9.68
C THR A 63 9.10 -1.35 10.75
N VAL A 64 9.80 -1.18 11.87
CA VAL A 64 9.36 -0.23 12.92
C VAL A 64 10.01 1.13 12.70
N ASN A 65 11.34 1.18 12.54
CA ASN A 65 12.09 2.40 12.31
C ASN A 65 12.96 2.20 11.06
N GLY A 66 12.41 2.53 9.90
CA GLY A 66 13.07 2.40 8.62
C GLY A 66 12.10 2.42 7.44
N SER A 67 12.66 2.42 6.23
CA SER A 67 11.89 2.38 4.99
C SER A 67 11.64 0.96 4.51
N VAL A 68 10.52 0.77 3.81
CA VAL A 68 10.33 -0.39 2.93
C VAL A 68 10.43 0.10 1.50
N GLU A 69 11.39 -0.45 0.75
CA GLU A 69 11.63 -0.12 -0.64
C GLU A 69 11.42 -1.36 -1.48
N MET A 70 10.41 -1.32 -2.34
CA MET A 70 10.12 -2.36 -3.31
C MET A 70 10.54 -1.87 -4.69
N GLY A 71 11.40 -2.65 -5.36
CA GLY A 71 11.86 -2.39 -6.71
C GLY A 71 10.78 -2.55 -7.77
N ASP A 72 11.17 -2.39 -9.03
CA ASP A 72 10.25 -2.47 -10.15
C ASP A 72 9.69 -3.88 -10.30
N ARG A 73 8.39 -3.99 -10.55
CA ARG A 73 7.67 -5.28 -10.70
C ARG A 73 7.79 -6.22 -9.49
N ALA A 74 8.24 -5.72 -8.34
CA ALA A 74 8.25 -6.47 -7.10
C ALA A 74 6.80 -6.74 -6.64
N GLN A 75 6.61 -7.85 -5.93
CA GLN A 75 5.29 -8.29 -5.48
C GLN A 75 5.30 -8.54 -3.97
N ALA A 76 4.25 -8.07 -3.29
CA ALA A 76 4.00 -8.35 -1.89
C ALA A 76 2.52 -8.60 -1.62
N THR A 77 2.20 -9.28 -0.52
CA THR A 77 0.81 -9.35 -0.04
C THR A 77 0.47 -8.10 0.77
N ALA A 78 1.36 -7.66 1.66
CA ALA A 78 1.15 -6.48 2.49
C ALA A 78 2.47 -5.79 2.83
N VAL A 79 2.40 -4.49 3.08
CA VAL A 79 3.54 -3.68 3.51
C VAL A 79 3.13 -2.77 4.67
N ASP A 80 3.84 -2.88 5.80
CA ASP A 80 3.53 -2.10 7.00
C ASP A 80 4.79 -1.40 7.55
N THR A 81 4.66 -0.16 8.00
CA THR A 81 5.73 0.48 8.78
C THR A 81 5.21 1.37 9.89
N VAL A 82 5.99 1.57 10.96
CA VAL A 82 5.61 2.48 12.05
C VAL A 82 6.20 3.86 11.83
N ASN A 83 7.51 3.97 11.68
CA ASN A 83 8.23 5.22 11.46
C ASN A 83 9.15 5.07 10.25
N GLY A 84 8.62 5.39 9.08
CA GLY A 84 9.40 5.42 7.85
C GLY A 84 8.54 5.31 6.61
N SER A 85 9.18 5.47 5.47
CA SER A 85 8.50 5.55 4.17
C SER A 85 8.34 4.19 3.51
N VAL A 86 7.25 4.05 2.76
CA VAL A 86 7.05 2.94 1.83
C VAL A 86 7.19 3.47 0.41
N THR A 87 8.04 2.85 -0.39
CA THR A 87 8.19 3.15 -1.81
C THR A 87 7.93 1.88 -2.61
N LEU A 88 6.96 1.93 -3.52
CA LEU A 88 6.68 0.89 -4.50
C LEU A 88 7.13 1.34 -5.88
N GLY A 89 8.09 0.62 -6.44
CA GLY A 89 8.64 0.83 -7.78
C GLY A 89 7.62 0.64 -8.90
N SER A 90 8.07 0.88 -10.11
CA SER A 90 7.22 0.89 -11.31
C SER A 90 6.62 -0.49 -11.54
N SER A 91 5.32 -0.54 -11.82
CA SER A 91 4.58 -1.79 -12.03
C SER A 91 4.70 -2.80 -10.87
N GLY A 92 5.09 -2.36 -9.68
CA GLY A 92 5.04 -3.18 -8.47
C GLY A 92 3.60 -3.50 -8.09
N ARG A 93 3.37 -4.66 -7.48
CA ARG A 93 2.02 -5.12 -7.11
C ARG A 93 1.94 -5.49 -5.64
N ILE A 94 0.92 -4.96 -4.98
CA ILE A 94 0.57 -5.33 -3.61
C ILE A 94 -0.87 -5.85 -3.62
N SER A 95 -1.06 -7.13 -3.30
CA SER A 95 -2.41 -7.74 -3.35
C SER A 95 -3.30 -7.38 -2.16
N GLY A 96 -2.71 -6.88 -1.07
CA GLY A 96 -3.38 -6.42 0.14
C GLY A 96 -3.12 -4.95 0.39
N ALA A 97 -2.90 -4.58 1.66
CA ALA A 97 -2.81 -3.20 2.09
C ALA A 97 -1.37 -2.68 2.21
N VAL A 98 -1.26 -1.35 2.20
CA VAL A 98 -0.04 -0.61 2.55
C VAL A 98 -0.36 0.38 3.64
N ASP A 99 0.24 0.23 4.82
CA ASP A 99 -0.03 1.08 5.96
C ASP A 99 1.26 1.66 6.57
N THR A 100 1.24 2.94 6.94
CA THR A 100 2.31 3.54 7.76
C THR A 100 1.76 4.41 8.88
N THR A 101 2.31 4.32 10.10
CA THR A 101 1.89 5.26 11.16
C THR A 101 2.46 6.65 10.87
N ASN A 102 3.77 6.79 10.76
CA ASN A 102 4.45 8.05 10.48
C ASN A 102 5.40 7.86 9.30
N GLY A 103 4.97 8.28 8.12
CA GLY A 103 5.75 8.03 6.93
C GLY A 103 5.09 8.47 5.63
N ALA A 104 5.92 8.62 4.62
CA ALA A 104 5.46 8.84 3.26
C ALA A 104 5.24 7.52 2.53
N ILE A 105 4.13 7.39 1.80
CA ILE A 105 3.87 6.29 0.87
C ILE A 105 4.01 6.85 -0.55
N ARG A 106 4.85 6.22 -1.37
CA ARG A 106 5.06 6.60 -2.77
C ARG A 106 4.80 5.40 -3.67
N LEU A 107 3.84 5.54 -4.57
CA LEU A 107 3.51 4.53 -5.58
C LEU A 107 3.92 5.08 -6.95
N ALA A 108 4.90 4.44 -7.57
CA ALA A 108 5.41 4.83 -8.88
C ALA A 108 4.49 4.38 -10.03
N ARG A 109 4.90 4.69 -11.26
CA ARG A 109 4.10 4.47 -12.46
C ARG A 109 3.71 3.00 -12.66
N GLY A 110 2.42 2.79 -12.86
CA GLY A 110 1.84 1.46 -13.07
C GLY A 110 1.81 0.59 -11.81
N ALA A 111 2.23 1.11 -10.65
CA ALA A 111 2.10 0.39 -9.39
C ALA A 111 0.62 0.11 -9.10
N ASP A 112 0.34 -1.07 -8.56
CA ASP A 112 -1.01 -1.61 -8.40
C ASP A 112 -1.20 -2.15 -6.98
N VAL A 113 -2.01 -1.47 -6.18
CA VAL A 113 -2.38 -1.88 -4.82
C VAL A 113 -3.84 -2.28 -4.80
N ALA A 114 -4.11 -3.57 -4.63
CA ALA A 114 -5.47 -4.10 -4.63
C ALA A 114 -6.22 -3.80 -3.32
N GLY A 115 -5.51 -3.65 -2.21
CA GLY A 115 -6.09 -3.25 -0.93
C GLY A 115 -6.07 -1.74 -0.71
N LYS A 116 -6.17 -1.36 0.56
CA LYS A 116 -6.18 0.03 1.01
C LYS A 116 -4.75 0.57 1.18
N VAL A 117 -4.58 1.87 0.94
CA VAL A 117 -3.36 2.61 1.27
C VAL A 117 -3.67 3.58 2.40
N GLY A 118 -2.94 3.46 3.51
CA GLY A 118 -3.26 4.17 4.76
C GLY A 118 -2.05 4.83 5.43
N ASN A 119 -2.23 6.02 6.01
CA ASN A 119 -1.30 6.48 7.03
C ASN A 119 -1.91 7.31 8.17
N VAL A 120 -1.17 7.55 9.26
CA VAL A 120 -1.60 8.52 10.29
C VAL A 120 -1.00 9.90 10.01
N ASN A 121 0.31 9.96 9.81
CA ASN A 121 1.04 11.18 9.43
C ASN A 121 2.00 10.91 8.26
N GLY A 122 2.29 11.95 7.49
CA GLY A 122 3.17 11.91 6.31
C GLY A 122 2.39 11.96 5.00
N SER A 123 3.07 11.90 3.85
CA SER A 123 2.41 12.11 2.55
C SER A 123 2.11 10.80 1.81
N ILE A 124 0.98 10.74 1.10
CA ILE A 124 0.65 9.65 0.18
C ILE A 124 0.71 10.22 -1.23
N SER A 125 1.59 9.68 -2.08
CA SER A 125 1.79 10.15 -3.45
C SER A 125 1.66 9.01 -4.45
N LEU A 126 0.81 9.19 -5.45
CA LEU A 126 0.62 8.28 -6.57
C LEU A 126 1.11 8.98 -7.85
N ASP A 127 1.95 8.34 -8.65
CA ASP A 127 2.30 8.79 -10.01
C ASP A 127 1.83 7.73 -10.99
N GLY A 128 0.71 7.94 -11.70
CA GLY A 128 0.15 6.97 -12.64
C GLY A 128 -0.08 5.58 -12.01
N ALA A 129 -0.46 5.54 -10.73
CA ALA A 129 -0.63 4.31 -9.95
C ALA A 129 -2.11 3.98 -9.74
N HIS A 130 -2.39 2.73 -9.39
CA HIS A 130 -3.73 2.21 -9.11
C HIS A 130 -3.87 1.75 -7.66
N VAL A 131 -4.94 2.20 -6.99
CA VAL A 131 -5.31 1.78 -5.63
C VAL A 131 -6.78 1.39 -5.59
N ALA A 132 -7.07 0.10 -5.48
CA ALA A 132 -8.45 -0.38 -5.55
C ALA A 132 -9.20 -0.20 -4.21
N GLY A 133 -8.54 -0.42 -3.06
CA GLY A 133 -9.17 -0.35 -1.74
C GLY A 133 -9.34 1.05 -1.14
N GLY A 134 -9.02 2.10 -1.90
CA GLY A 134 -9.10 3.49 -1.47
C GLY A 134 -7.91 3.97 -0.65
N ILE A 135 -7.93 5.26 -0.33
CA ILE A 135 -6.88 5.93 0.46
C ILE A 135 -7.45 6.41 1.79
N GLN A 136 -6.71 6.22 2.88
CA GLN A 136 -7.10 6.70 4.20
C GLN A 136 -5.95 7.45 4.89
N THR A 137 -6.22 8.59 5.49
CA THR A 137 -5.24 9.29 6.34
C THR A 137 -5.88 10.01 7.52
N VAL A 138 -5.09 10.42 8.51
CA VAL A 138 -5.54 11.29 9.62
C VAL A 138 -5.01 12.72 9.46
N SER A 139 -3.72 12.88 9.21
CA SER A 139 -3.07 14.20 9.08
C SER A 139 -2.07 14.25 7.93
N GLY A 140 -2.18 13.35 6.96
CA GLY A 140 -1.26 13.25 5.83
C GLY A 140 -1.74 14.00 4.60
N ASP A 141 -0.80 14.59 3.87
CA ASP A 141 -1.08 15.15 2.54
C ASP A 141 -1.29 14.01 1.54
N ILE A 142 -2.22 14.19 0.62
CA ILE A 142 -2.52 13.21 -0.43
C ILE A 142 -2.30 13.88 -1.78
N ASN A 143 -1.43 13.30 -2.61
CA ASN A 143 -1.25 13.66 -4.00
C ASN A 143 -1.61 12.47 -4.89
N VAL A 144 -2.81 12.51 -5.46
CA VAL A 144 -3.22 11.58 -6.52
C VAL A 144 -2.73 12.18 -7.84
N GLY A 145 -1.49 11.89 -8.21
CA GLY A 145 -0.84 12.47 -9.39
C GLY A 145 -1.47 12.04 -10.70
N ALA A 146 -0.95 12.58 -11.80
CA ALA A 146 -1.53 12.44 -13.12
C ALA A 146 -1.76 10.98 -13.52
N ASN A 147 -2.88 10.70 -14.19
CA ASN A 147 -3.27 9.36 -14.66
C ASN A 147 -3.41 8.29 -13.56
N SER A 148 -3.44 8.67 -12.27
CA SER A 148 -3.65 7.72 -11.18
C SER A 148 -5.12 7.37 -11.04
N ARG A 149 -5.40 6.16 -10.54
CA ARG A 149 -6.75 5.65 -10.31
C ARG A 149 -6.91 5.18 -8.87
N VAL A 150 -8.00 5.60 -8.23
CA VAL A 150 -8.38 5.17 -6.88
C VAL A 150 -9.84 4.70 -6.91
N GLU A 151 -10.14 3.48 -6.48
CA GLU A 151 -11.50 2.89 -6.63
C GLU A 151 -12.31 2.76 -5.32
N GLY A 152 -11.71 3.06 -4.16
CA GLY A 152 -12.37 3.01 -2.85
C GLY A 152 -12.64 4.36 -2.20
N GLY A 153 -12.50 5.46 -2.95
CA GLY A 153 -12.60 6.82 -2.44
C GLY A 153 -11.40 7.25 -1.59
N ILE A 154 -11.57 8.38 -0.89
CA ILE A 154 -10.56 8.97 -0.02
C ILE A 154 -11.22 9.31 1.31
N LEU A 155 -10.62 8.87 2.41
CA LEU A 155 -11.05 9.21 3.77
C LEU A 155 -9.94 9.96 4.49
N VAL A 156 -10.21 11.22 4.87
CA VAL A 156 -9.39 11.94 5.85
C VAL A 156 -10.13 11.96 7.16
N ASP A 157 -9.68 11.18 8.13
CA ASP A 157 -10.32 11.08 9.44
C ASP A 157 -9.85 12.19 10.39
N LYS A 158 -10.61 12.41 11.45
CA LYS A 158 -10.22 13.30 12.53
C LYS A 158 -9.26 12.57 13.49
N PRO A 159 -8.24 13.25 14.05
CA PRO A 159 -7.48 12.68 15.16
C PRO A 159 -8.44 12.35 16.32
N GLY A 160 -8.30 11.17 16.93
CA GLY A 160 -9.14 10.72 18.04
C GLY A 160 -8.38 9.86 19.04
N GLY A 161 -8.81 9.88 20.32
CA GLY A 161 -8.19 9.10 21.42
C GLY A 161 -6.94 9.76 22.02
N TRP A 162 -6.36 9.17 23.08
CA TRP A 162 -5.30 9.69 23.99
C TRP A 162 -4.10 10.45 23.39
N PHE A 163 -3.92 10.48 22.07
CA PHE A 163 -2.89 11.25 21.38
C PHE A 163 -3.43 12.63 20.97
N ASN A 164 -3.38 13.60 21.90
CA ASN A 164 -3.56 15.03 21.60
C ASN A 164 -2.28 15.56 20.92
N TRP A 165 -2.04 15.17 19.67
CA TRP A 165 -1.04 15.82 18.83
C TRP A 165 -1.76 16.81 17.91
N SER A 166 -1.83 18.05 18.37
CA SER A 166 -2.35 19.19 17.65
C SER A 166 -1.39 19.57 16.51
N ASN A 167 -1.41 18.83 15.41
CA ASN A 167 -0.88 19.36 14.15
C ASN A 167 -1.93 20.29 13.54
N SER A 168 -1.62 21.59 13.64
CA SER A 168 -2.51 22.73 13.38
C SER A 168 -2.69 23.07 11.90
N HIS A 169 -2.16 22.25 10.98
CA HIS A 169 -2.23 22.51 9.55
C HIS A 169 -3.25 21.57 8.90
N PRO A 170 -4.19 22.10 8.10
CA PRO A 170 -5.14 21.29 7.36
C PRO A 170 -4.36 20.43 6.34
N PRO A 171 -4.65 19.12 6.22
CA PRO A 171 -4.06 18.29 5.18
C PRO A 171 -4.36 18.82 3.77
N HIS A 172 -3.38 18.77 2.89
CA HIS A 172 -3.54 19.13 1.47
C HIS A 172 -3.85 17.89 0.65
N VAL A 173 -4.96 17.92 -0.07
CA VAL A 173 -5.41 16.83 -0.95
C VAL A 173 -5.46 17.36 -2.38
N VAL A 174 -4.54 16.88 -3.21
CA VAL A 174 -4.42 17.24 -4.62
C VAL A 174 -4.83 16.06 -5.48
N ILE A 175 -5.79 16.28 -6.36
CA ILE A 175 -6.17 15.35 -7.42
C ILE A 175 -5.67 15.92 -8.75
N GLY A 176 -4.64 15.28 -9.31
CA GLY A 176 -3.94 15.70 -10.52
C GLY A 176 -4.70 15.44 -11.83
N PRO A 177 -4.14 15.87 -12.96
CA PRO A 177 -4.80 15.80 -14.25
C PRO A 177 -5.04 14.36 -14.72
N HIS A 178 -6.20 14.12 -15.33
CA HIS A 178 -6.66 12.79 -15.77
C HIS A 178 -6.72 11.71 -14.67
N ALA A 179 -6.56 12.09 -13.39
CA ALA A 179 -6.75 11.18 -12.29
C ALA A 179 -8.24 10.81 -12.13
N VAL A 180 -8.50 9.58 -11.70
CA VAL A 180 -9.86 9.08 -11.49
C VAL A 180 -9.98 8.57 -10.06
N VAL A 181 -10.79 9.25 -9.25
CA VAL A 181 -11.15 8.82 -7.90
C VAL A 181 -12.60 8.38 -7.91
N GLN A 182 -12.83 7.08 -7.96
CA GLN A 182 -14.14 6.46 -7.79
C GLN A 182 -14.40 6.22 -6.31
N GLY A 183 -15.65 6.41 -5.88
CA GLY A 183 -16.03 6.37 -4.47
C GLY A 183 -16.18 7.75 -3.85
N THR A 184 -16.52 7.79 -2.56
CA THR A 184 -16.76 9.05 -1.84
C THR A 184 -15.42 9.61 -1.34
N LEU A 185 -15.22 10.92 -1.50
CA LEU A 185 -14.17 11.67 -0.84
C LEU A 185 -14.77 12.25 0.45
N GLU A 186 -14.50 11.60 1.58
CA GLU A 186 -15.03 11.96 2.90
C GLU A 186 -13.93 12.61 3.75
N PHE A 187 -14.16 13.87 4.14
CA PHE A 187 -13.28 14.64 4.97
C PHE A 187 -13.97 14.93 6.30
N ARG A 188 -13.46 14.35 7.40
CA ARG A 188 -14.01 14.53 8.76
C ARG A 188 -13.34 15.65 9.54
N ARG A 189 -12.49 16.42 8.86
CA ARG A 189 -11.79 17.61 9.34
C ARG A 189 -11.60 18.58 8.17
N GLU A 190 -11.22 19.80 8.47
CA GLU A 190 -10.85 20.78 7.45
C GLU A 190 -9.63 20.30 6.65
N VAL A 191 -9.73 20.39 5.33
CA VAL A 191 -8.69 20.04 4.36
C VAL A 191 -8.68 21.07 3.23
N VAL A 192 -7.53 21.24 2.61
CA VAL A 192 -7.42 21.97 1.35
C VAL A 192 -7.56 20.96 0.21
N LEU A 193 -8.72 20.93 -0.44
CA LEU A 193 -8.97 20.04 -1.58
C LEU A 193 -8.78 20.79 -2.90
N GLN A 194 -7.77 20.39 -3.67
CA GLN A 194 -7.48 20.91 -4.99
C GLN A 194 -7.68 19.83 -6.05
N VAL A 195 -8.46 20.13 -7.09
CA VAL A 195 -8.85 19.14 -8.10
C VAL A 195 -8.59 19.72 -9.49
N SER A 196 -7.84 18.99 -10.32
CA SER A 196 -7.64 19.37 -11.71
C SER A 196 -8.99 19.39 -12.45
N ASP A 197 -9.17 20.36 -13.34
CA ASP A 197 -10.30 20.43 -14.27
C ASP A 197 -10.51 19.18 -15.14
N THR A 198 -9.45 18.42 -15.40
CA THR A 198 -9.49 17.16 -16.16
C THR A 198 -9.66 15.90 -15.30
N ALA A 199 -9.66 16.04 -13.98
CA ALA A 199 -9.83 14.91 -13.06
C ALA A 199 -11.30 14.50 -12.95
N GLN A 200 -11.52 13.21 -12.69
CA GLN A 200 -12.84 12.65 -12.37
C GLN A 200 -12.87 12.24 -10.91
N ILE A 201 -13.80 12.80 -10.14
CA ILE A 201 -13.97 12.48 -8.72
C ILE A 201 -15.41 12.08 -8.44
N GLY A 202 -15.60 11.20 -7.45
CA GLY A 202 -16.92 10.89 -6.92
C GLY A 202 -17.47 11.97 -5.99
N ALA A 203 -18.48 11.61 -5.20
CA ALA A 203 -19.14 12.53 -4.28
C ALA A 203 -18.17 13.05 -3.21
N VAL A 204 -18.19 14.35 -2.94
CA VAL A 204 -17.35 14.99 -1.92
C VAL A 204 -18.18 15.34 -0.69
N LYS A 205 -17.66 15.05 0.50
CA LYS A 205 -18.28 15.37 1.80
C LYS A 205 -17.26 16.02 2.72
N GLY A 206 -17.64 17.14 3.35
CA GLY A 206 -16.82 17.80 4.37
C GLY A 206 -15.67 18.67 3.84
N ALA A 207 -15.56 18.85 2.52
CA ALA A 207 -14.65 19.82 1.90
C ALA A 207 -15.29 20.44 0.66
N THR A 208 -14.79 21.60 0.25
CA THR A 208 -15.16 22.24 -1.01
C THR A 208 -14.00 22.12 -2.00
N PRO A 209 -14.16 21.44 -3.15
CA PRO A 209 -13.10 21.34 -4.14
C PRO A 209 -12.77 22.70 -4.76
N VAL A 210 -11.49 23.09 -4.73
CA VAL A 210 -10.95 24.20 -5.49
C VAL A 210 -10.39 23.66 -6.79
N LYS A 211 -10.95 24.11 -7.91
CA LYS A 211 -10.47 23.66 -9.23
C LYS A 211 -9.18 24.38 -9.61
N PHE A 212 -8.25 23.66 -10.21
CA PHE A 212 -7.06 24.22 -10.85
C PHE A 212 -6.88 23.64 -12.26
N SER A 213 -6.06 24.30 -13.07
CA SER A 213 -5.72 23.88 -14.43
C SER A 213 -4.19 23.74 -14.56
N GLY A 214 -3.74 22.88 -15.48
CA GLY A 214 -2.32 22.57 -15.67
C GLY A 214 -1.85 21.37 -14.84
N ASP A 215 -0.53 21.18 -14.78
CA ASP A 215 0.08 19.96 -14.22
C ASP A 215 0.04 19.90 -12.68
N ALA A 216 -0.01 21.07 -12.03
CA ALA A 216 -0.03 21.19 -10.58
C ALA A 216 -0.79 22.47 -10.16
N PRO A 217 -1.38 22.49 -8.95
CA PRO A 217 -2.03 23.69 -8.42
C PRO A 217 -0.99 24.82 -8.25
N THR A 218 -1.33 26.03 -8.71
CA THR A 218 -0.57 27.24 -8.40
C THR A 218 -0.76 27.58 -6.93
N GLN A 219 0.34 27.76 -6.19
CA GLN A 219 0.32 28.13 -4.77
C GLN A 219 -0.36 29.49 -4.53
#